data_AF-A0A499S106-F1
#
_entry.id   AF-A0A499S106-F1
#
_cell.length_a   1.000
_cell.length_b   1.000
_cell.length_c   1.000
_cell.angle_alpha   90.00
_cell.angle_beta   90.00
_cell.angle_gamma   90.00
#
_symmetry.space_group_name_H-M   'P 1'
#
loop_
_entity.id
_entity.type
_entity.pdbx_description
1 polymer ?
#
loop_
_entity_poly.entity_id
_entity_poly.type
_entity_poly.pdbx_seq_one_letter_code
_entity_poly.pdbx_strand_id
1 'polypeptide(L)'
;MATTKLSATKSTSRAINYAEKREVEKSGLNCDVDYAKSSFKASRELYGKTDGNQGHVIIQAFKSDEVTPEQCNQLGLVLAEKFAPYHQVAVYTHNDTDHVHNHIVINSINLETGKKFNNNKQALRDLRNFND
;
A
#
# COMPACT_ATOMS: atom_id res chain seq x y z
N MET A 1 -6.27 -17.41 -5.40
CA MET A 1 -5.42 -16.43 -6.12
C MET A 1 -6.10 -15.08 -6.03
N ALA A 2 -5.45 -14.13 -5.36
CA ALA A 2 -6.00 -12.81 -5.10
C ALA A 2 -6.09 -11.98 -6.38
N THR A 3 -7.03 -11.03 -6.43
CA THR A 3 -7.10 -10.03 -7.51
C THR A 3 -6.46 -8.73 -7.04
N THR A 4 -5.69 -8.06 -7.92
CA THR A 4 -5.02 -6.80 -7.58
C THR A 4 -5.37 -5.66 -8.53
N LYS A 5 -5.53 -4.46 -7.99
CA LYS A 5 -5.66 -3.19 -8.75
C LYS A 5 -4.74 -2.12 -8.19
N LEU A 6 -3.88 -1.57 -9.05
CA LEU A 6 -2.97 -0.45 -8.73
C LEU A 6 -3.51 0.87 -9.27
N SER A 7 -3.49 1.91 -8.44
CA SER A 7 -3.88 3.27 -8.83
C SER A 7 -2.97 4.32 -8.21
N ALA A 8 -2.80 5.46 -8.89
CA ALA A 8 -2.04 6.59 -8.37
C ALA A 8 -2.92 7.48 -7.47
N THR A 9 -2.32 8.11 -6.45
CA THR A 9 -3.02 9.04 -5.58
C THR A 9 -2.26 10.36 -5.38
N LYS A 10 -2.96 11.47 -5.59
CA LYS A 10 -2.46 12.82 -5.27
C LYS A 10 -2.48 13.11 -3.76
N SER A 11 -3.05 12.22 -2.94
CA SER A 11 -3.05 12.34 -1.48
C SER A 11 -3.03 10.98 -0.80
N THR A 12 -1.87 10.61 -0.25
CA THR A 12 -1.76 9.39 0.57
C THR A 12 -2.53 9.54 1.88
N SER A 13 -2.61 10.74 2.46
CA SER A 13 -3.39 10.98 3.68
C SER A 13 -4.87 10.70 3.50
N ARG A 14 -5.46 11.07 2.35
CA ARG A 14 -6.85 10.73 2.02
C ARG A 14 -7.03 9.23 1.80
N ALA A 15 -6.07 8.57 1.16
CA ALA A 15 -6.10 7.12 0.96
C ALA A 15 -6.02 6.36 2.29
N ILE A 16 -5.12 6.78 3.18
CA ILE A 16 -4.97 6.22 4.53
C ILE A 16 -6.25 6.46 5.33
N ASN A 17 -6.77 7.69 5.40
CA ASN A 17 -8.02 7.96 6.15
C ASN A 17 -9.23 7.13 5.68
N TYR A 18 -9.27 6.79 4.39
CA TYR A 18 -10.31 5.91 3.86
C TYR A 18 -10.12 4.46 4.33
N ALA A 19 -8.88 3.98 4.29
CA ALA A 19 -8.50 2.63 4.68
C ALA A 19 -8.57 2.42 6.21
N GLU A 20 -8.16 3.39 7.00
CA GLU A 20 -8.14 3.39 8.47
C GLU A 20 -9.53 3.61 9.13
N LYS A 21 -10.62 3.61 8.35
CA LYS A 21 -11.96 3.77 8.93
C LYS A 21 -12.62 2.44 9.29
N ARG A 22 -12.17 1.36 8.65
CA ARG A 22 -12.85 0.05 8.64
C ARG A 22 -11.86 -1.10 8.75
N GLU A 23 -10.62 -0.81 9.11
CA GLU A 23 -9.61 -1.83 9.26
C GLU A 23 -9.93 -2.73 10.44
N VAL A 24 -9.79 -4.02 10.21
CA VAL A 24 -9.77 -5.04 11.25
C VAL A 24 -8.34 -5.45 11.58
N GLU A 25 -7.41 -5.26 10.64
CA GLU A 25 -5.97 -5.48 10.80
C GLU A 25 -5.17 -4.40 10.08
N LYS A 26 -3.98 -4.07 10.60
CA LYS A 26 -3.08 -3.09 9.97
C LYS A 26 -1.61 -3.41 10.22
N SER A 27 -0.78 -3.09 9.24
CA SER A 27 0.68 -3.25 9.33
C SER A 27 1.41 -2.21 8.47
N GLY A 28 2.72 -2.09 8.69
CA GLY A 28 3.55 -1.11 8.00
C GLY A 28 4.89 -1.71 7.55
N LEU A 29 5.35 -1.29 6.37
CA LEU A 29 6.69 -1.53 5.85
C LEU A 29 7.43 -0.19 5.80
N ASN A 30 8.61 -0.12 6.43
CA ASN A 30 9.42 1.10 6.56
C ASN A 30 8.67 2.31 7.17
N CYS A 31 7.59 2.06 7.90
CA CYS A 31 6.89 3.04 8.70
C CYS A 31 6.17 2.36 9.86
N ASP A 32 5.99 3.11 10.94
CA ASP A 32 4.95 2.81 11.91
C ASP A 32 3.58 3.14 11.29
N VAL A 33 2.69 2.15 11.25
CA VAL A 33 1.38 2.27 10.59
C VAL A 33 0.50 3.31 11.28
N ASP A 34 0.60 3.46 12.60
CA ASP A 34 -0.17 4.43 13.38
C ASP A 34 0.23 5.88 13.06
N TYR A 35 1.47 6.06 12.57
CA TYR A 35 2.02 7.35 12.16
C TYR A 35 2.24 7.44 10.64
N ALA A 36 1.64 6.55 9.84
CA ALA A 36 1.89 6.49 8.40
C ALA A 36 1.64 7.83 7.69
N LYS A 37 0.59 8.57 8.08
CA LYS A 37 0.24 9.87 7.49
C LYS A 37 1.34 10.92 7.66
N SER A 38 1.82 11.10 8.90
CA SER A 38 2.86 12.07 9.22
C SER A 38 4.20 11.61 8.68
N SER A 39 4.52 10.32 8.79
CA SER A 39 5.77 9.74 8.30
C SER A 39 5.92 9.87 6.78
N PHE A 40 4.87 9.56 6.00
CA PHE A 40 4.89 9.69 4.53
C PHE A 40 5.02 11.15 4.09
N LYS A 41 4.39 12.07 4.83
CA LYS A 41 4.51 13.50 4.57
C LYS A 41 5.94 13.98 4.86
N ALA A 42 6.49 13.63 6.02
CA ALA A 42 7.84 14.04 6.43
C ALA A 42 8.91 13.56 5.45
N SER A 43 8.84 12.32 4.96
CA SER A 43 9.79 11.85 3.95
C SER A 43 9.66 12.60 2.63
N ARG A 44 8.45 12.88 2.13
CA ARG A 44 8.28 13.72 0.93
C ARG A 44 8.82 15.13 1.10
N GLU A 45 8.65 15.72 2.28
CA GLU A 45 9.21 17.03 2.61
C GLU A 45 10.73 16.99 2.64
N LEU A 46 11.33 15.97 3.25
CA LEU A 46 12.78 15.77 3.30
C LEU A 46 13.44 15.73 1.92
N TYR A 47 12.81 15.07 0.95
CA TYR A 47 13.32 14.98 -0.43
C TYR A 47 12.80 16.10 -1.35
N GLY A 48 12.03 17.07 -0.84
CA GLY A 48 11.48 18.17 -1.64
C GLY A 48 10.50 17.71 -2.73
N LYS A 49 9.75 16.64 -2.49
CA LYS A 49 8.83 15.97 -3.45
C LYS A 49 7.38 16.02 -2.98
N THR A 50 6.90 17.20 -2.62
CA THR A 50 5.56 17.43 -2.05
C THR A 50 4.46 17.63 -3.09
N ASP A 51 4.82 17.80 -4.36
CA ASP A 51 3.95 18.10 -5.48
C ASP A 51 3.48 16.85 -6.25
N GLY A 52 2.39 17.00 -7.02
CA GLY A 52 1.94 15.98 -7.96
C GLY A 52 1.49 14.67 -7.30
N ASN A 53 1.94 13.54 -7.86
CA ASN A 53 1.59 12.22 -7.33
C ASN A 53 2.32 11.95 -6.00
N GLN A 54 1.52 11.63 -4.99
CA GLN A 54 1.96 11.49 -3.61
C GLN A 54 2.18 10.04 -3.21
N GLY A 55 1.64 9.09 -3.98
CA GLY A 55 1.80 7.67 -3.74
C GLY A 55 0.93 6.82 -4.65
N HIS A 56 0.78 5.56 -4.29
CA HIS A 56 -0.05 4.61 -4.99
C HIS A 56 -0.89 3.80 -4.00
N VAL A 57 -1.99 3.23 -4.49
CA VAL A 57 -2.86 2.35 -3.72
C VAL A 57 -3.01 1.05 -4.51
N ILE A 58 -2.71 -0.07 -3.85
CA ILE A 58 -3.07 -1.40 -4.32
C ILE A 58 -4.29 -1.86 -3.52
N ILE A 59 -5.32 -2.30 -4.23
CA ILE A 59 -6.40 -3.11 -3.66
C ILE A 59 -6.06 -4.56 -3.97
N GLN A 60 -5.94 -5.40 -2.95
CA GLN A 60 -5.74 -6.83 -3.07
C GLN A 60 -6.92 -7.55 -2.42
N ALA A 61 -7.71 -8.29 -3.19
CA ALA A 61 -8.91 -8.96 -2.69
C ALA A 61 -8.82 -10.48 -2.89
N PHE A 62 -9.24 -11.23 -1.88
CA PHE A 62 -9.26 -12.69 -1.87
C PHE A 62 -10.69 -13.21 -2.04
N LYS A 63 -10.86 -14.47 -2.47
CA LYS A 63 -12.19 -15.07 -2.48
C LYS A 63 -12.70 -15.24 -1.04
N SER A 64 -14.02 -15.28 -0.88
CA SER A 64 -14.65 -15.56 0.42
C SER A 64 -14.10 -16.86 1.00
N ASP A 65 -13.83 -16.85 2.30
CA ASP A 65 -13.29 -17.98 3.06
C ASP A 65 -11.91 -18.51 2.61
N GLU A 66 -11.20 -17.79 1.72
CA GLU A 66 -9.85 -18.19 1.27
C GLU A 66 -8.77 -17.87 2.31
N VAL A 67 -8.94 -16.75 3.04
CA VAL A 67 -7.98 -16.25 4.03
C VAL A 67 -8.71 -15.57 5.20
N THR A 68 -8.12 -15.62 6.39
CA THR A 68 -8.54 -14.78 7.51
C THR A 68 -8.07 -13.32 7.32
N PRO A 69 -8.63 -12.34 8.05
CA PRO A 69 -8.12 -10.96 8.00
C PRO A 69 -6.63 -10.83 8.34
N GLU A 70 -6.16 -11.57 9.34
CA GLU A 70 -4.75 -11.61 9.73
C GLU A 70 -3.86 -12.15 8.59
N GLN A 71 -4.26 -13.26 7.98
CA GLN A 71 -3.55 -13.85 6.83
C GLN A 71 -3.56 -12.91 5.62
N CYS A 72 -4.70 -12.27 5.35
CA CYS A 72 -4.82 -11.26 4.31
C CYS A 72 -3.82 -10.13 4.54
N ASN A 73 -3.75 -9.59 5.77
CA ASN A 73 -2.81 -8.53 6.11
C ASN A 73 -1.35 -8.95 5.88
N GLN A 74 -0.99 -10.14 6.36
CA GLN A 74 0.37 -10.69 6.21
C GLN A 74 0.74 -10.87 4.73
N LEU A 75 -0.18 -11.36 3.89
CA LEU A 75 0.04 -11.50 2.45
C LEU A 75 0.18 -10.14 1.77
N GLY A 76 -0.57 -9.13 2.21
CA GLY A 76 -0.43 -7.75 1.76
C GLY A 76 0.94 -7.16 2.09
N LEU A 77 1.48 -7.47 3.27
CA LEU A 77 2.81 -7.05 3.70
C LEU A 77 3.91 -7.74 2.86
N VAL A 78 3.81 -9.05 2.65
CA VAL A 78 4.74 -9.81 1.77
C VAL A 78 4.72 -9.27 0.34
N LEU A 79 3.53 -8.91 -0.17
CA LEU A 79 3.42 -8.27 -1.47
C LEU A 79 4.13 -6.91 -1.50
N ALA A 80 3.96 -6.10 -0.45
CA ALA A 80 4.62 -4.80 -0.32
C ALA A 80 6.15 -4.94 -0.27
N GLU A 81 6.68 -5.92 0.46
CA GLU A 81 8.12 -6.20 0.55
C GLU A 81 8.72 -6.56 -0.83
N LYS A 82 8.01 -7.35 -1.64
CA LYS A 82 8.47 -7.70 -2.99
C LYS A 82 8.33 -6.53 -3.97
N PHE A 83 7.21 -5.82 -3.91
CA PHE A 83 6.83 -4.84 -4.92
C PHE A 83 7.43 -3.45 -4.69
N ALA A 84 7.57 -3.04 -3.43
CA ALA A 84 8.03 -1.71 -3.05
C ALA A 84 8.94 -1.73 -1.80
N PRO A 85 10.01 -2.55 -1.78
CA PRO A 85 10.86 -2.79 -0.60
C PRO A 85 11.49 -1.53 0.00
N TYR A 86 11.78 -0.54 -0.84
CA TYR A 86 12.45 0.70 -0.44
C TYR A 86 11.49 1.88 -0.29
N HIS A 87 10.18 1.61 -0.24
CA HIS A 87 9.16 2.62 -0.02
C HIS A 87 8.52 2.41 1.35
N GLN A 88 7.96 3.49 1.89
CA GLN A 88 7.07 3.37 3.04
C GLN A 88 5.71 2.87 2.58
N VAL A 89 5.17 1.84 3.22
CA VAL A 89 3.90 1.22 2.86
C VAL A 89 3.07 0.99 4.10
N ALA A 90 1.78 1.30 4.03
CA ALA A 90 0.80 0.99 5.06
C ALA A 90 -0.26 0.04 4.50
N VAL A 91 -0.50 -1.07 5.18
CA VAL A 91 -1.48 -2.09 4.80
C VAL A 91 -2.63 -2.04 5.79
N TYR A 92 -3.86 -1.93 5.29
CA TYR A 92 -5.08 -1.96 6.08
C TYR A 92 -6.00 -3.03 5.51
N THR A 93 -6.49 -3.94 6.35
CA THR A 93 -7.35 -5.04 5.92
C THR A 93 -8.79 -4.77 6.30
N HIS A 94 -9.69 -4.89 5.33
CA HIS A 94 -11.13 -4.74 5.49
C HIS A 94 -11.81 -6.10 5.42
N ASN A 95 -12.87 -6.25 6.21
CA ASN A 95 -13.74 -7.43 6.23
C ASN A 95 -15.23 -7.02 6.28
N ASP A 96 -15.56 -5.88 5.66
CA ASP A 96 -16.88 -5.25 5.66
C ASP A 96 -17.70 -5.57 4.40
N THR A 97 -17.20 -6.47 3.54
CA THR A 97 -17.86 -6.95 2.31
C THR A 97 -17.78 -8.48 2.24
N ASP A 98 -18.33 -9.08 1.18
CA ASP A 98 -18.25 -10.53 0.95
C ASP A 98 -16.80 -11.07 0.85
N HIS A 99 -15.82 -10.19 0.60
CA HIS A 99 -14.42 -10.53 0.41
C HIS A 99 -13.51 -9.77 1.37
N VAL A 100 -12.59 -10.51 2.00
CA VAL A 100 -11.49 -9.92 2.75
C VAL A 100 -10.53 -9.27 1.74
N HIS A 101 -10.15 -8.02 1.99
CA HIS A 101 -9.28 -7.27 1.08
C HIS A 101 -8.36 -6.29 1.80
N ASN A 102 -7.21 -6.04 1.18
CA ASN A 102 -6.24 -5.05 1.64
C ASN A 102 -6.34 -3.75 0.84
N HIS A 103 -6.23 -2.65 1.56
CA HIS A 103 -5.81 -1.34 1.07
C HIS A 103 -4.33 -1.14 1.40
N ILE A 104 -3.46 -1.28 0.39
CA ILE A 104 -2.02 -1.11 0.52
C ILE A 104 -1.64 0.26 -0.03
N VAL A 105 -1.27 1.19 0.82
CA VAL A 105 -0.90 2.56 0.46
C VAL A 105 0.61 2.72 0.45
N ILE A 106 1.18 2.97 -0.73
CA ILE A 106 2.62 3.12 -0.97
C ILE A 106 2.95 4.61 -1.07
N ASN A 107 3.92 5.08 -0.28
CA ASN A 107 4.45 6.43 -0.41
C ASN A 107 5.24 6.59 -1.72
N SER A 108 5.18 7.76 -2.34
CA SER A 108 5.85 7.96 -3.62
C SER A 108 7.37 7.86 -3.53
N ILE A 109 7.98 8.09 -2.37
CA ILE A 109 9.44 8.23 -2.24
C ILE A 109 10.12 6.90 -1.99
N ASN A 110 11.13 6.62 -2.81
CA ASN A 110 12.12 5.60 -2.54
C ASN A 110 13.14 6.15 -1.52
N LEU A 111 13.26 5.48 -0.37
CA LEU A 111 14.05 5.92 0.78
C LEU A 111 15.57 5.91 0.53
N GLU A 112 16.05 5.14 -0.43
CA GLU A 112 17.48 5.11 -0.77
C GLU A 112 17.85 6.19 -1.78
N THR A 113 17.00 6.42 -2.77
CA THR A 113 17.33 7.25 -3.95
C THR A 113 16.63 8.60 -3.96
N GLY A 114 15.59 8.80 -3.14
CA GLY A 114 14.73 9.99 -3.16
C GLY A 114 13.85 10.11 -4.41
N LYS A 115 13.88 9.12 -5.32
CA LYS A 115 13.11 9.14 -6.56
C LYS A 115 11.65 8.73 -6.31
N LYS A 116 10.73 9.24 -7.15
CA LYS A 116 9.32 8.86 -7.09
C LYS A 116 9.09 7.47 -7.70
N PHE A 117 8.16 6.70 -7.12
CA PHE A 117 7.73 5.39 -7.61
C PHE A 117 7.24 5.50 -9.07
N ASN A 118 7.73 4.62 -9.93
CA ASN A 118 7.39 4.60 -11.35
C ASN A 118 6.29 3.58 -11.65
N ASN A 119 5.04 4.03 -11.66
CA ASN A 119 3.88 3.19 -12.00
C ASN A 119 3.71 3.06 -13.52
N ASN A 120 4.52 2.20 -14.14
CA ASN A 120 4.49 1.93 -15.58
C ASN A 120 3.90 0.54 -15.89
N LYS A 121 3.86 0.16 -17.17
CA LYS A 121 3.39 -1.17 -17.60
C LYS A 121 4.21 -2.31 -16.98
N GLN A 122 5.48 -2.10 -16.65
CA GLN A 122 6.31 -3.09 -15.98
C GLN A 122 5.86 -3.28 -14.53
N ALA A 123 5.64 -2.20 -13.79
CA ALA A 123 5.09 -2.27 -12.43
C ALA A 123 3.75 -3.01 -12.38
N LEU A 124 2.88 -2.84 -13.37
CA LEU A 124 1.63 -3.62 -13.45
C LEU A 124 1.86 -5.12 -13.69
N ARG A 125 2.92 -5.50 -14.42
CA ARG A 125 3.29 -6.92 -14.62
C ARG A 125 3.92 -7.49 -13.36
N ASP A 126 4.85 -6.76 -12.75
CA ASP A 126 5.54 -7.16 -11.53
C ASP A 126 4.54 -7.37 -10.40
N LEU A 127 3.56 -6.46 -10.25
CA LEU A 127 2.49 -6.60 -9.27
C LEU A 127 1.71 -7.91 -9.45
N ARG A 128 1.35 -8.26 -10.69
CA ARG A 128 0.64 -9.52 -10.97
C ARG A 128 1.52 -10.72 -10.62
N ASN A 129 2.78 -10.69 -11.05
CA ASN A 129 3.73 -11.78 -10.80
C ASN A 129 4.03 -11.99 -9.30
N PHE A 130 4.04 -10.94 -8.48
CA PHE A 130 4.32 -11.04 -7.05
C PHE A 130 3.10 -11.38 -6.19
N ASN A 131 1.91 -11.19 -6.74
CA ASN A 131 0.65 -11.50 -6.07
C ASN A 131 0.21 -12.96 -6.24
N ASP A 132 0.68 -13.62 -7.30
CA ASP A 132 0.48 -15.06 -7.53
C ASP A 132 1.36 -15.92 -6.61
#